data_AF-A0A1S8X6K6-F1
#
_entry.id   AF-A0A1S8X6K6-F1
#
_cell.length_a   1.000
_cell.length_b   1.000
_cell.length_c   1.000
_cell.angle_alpha   90.00
_cell.angle_beta   90.00
_cell.angle_gamma   90.00
#
_symmetry.space_group_name_H-M   'P 1'
#
loop_
_entity.id
_entity.type
_entity.pdbx_description
1 polymer ?
#
loop_
_entity_poly.entity_id
_entity_poly.type
_entity_poly.pdbx_seq_one_letter_code
_entity_poly.pdbx_strand_id
1 'polypeptide(L)'
;LGIFLQLVPNIRVAKVERDQLPIGPLTKDALDETTIHITQFVKGKKSARRSITMLKSLLYFQNHLSSANQECLGFEPFQSSPCFIELHPAQNPIHVHFITEHDLWPVLKSQLNNCSLSYLKCSFYSLAEYQWFADRIPNIHHAGSAGIAKLWAPYILPHWVIKTIVVDTDILWNENVGTLWKFFDQFTSTQMLGMAWEQQTQDARCRRSSKILFPVTGVNSGLVLMHLSRMRAANWGLITEQHIVSSLAVRKYLSQADQDIYNSVLTLKPEWLHNLPCEWNVQVYSPMAVQCCPVIWPDRRPKITHECSDVKQNSTRSYGFLRVAHYNKANKPEDTGWKNARPYNPLQSGFALT
;
A
#
# COMPACT_ATOMS: atom_id res chain seq x y z
N LEU A 1 24.48 -24.83 10.82
CA LEU A 1 24.60 -24.26 12.18
C LEU A 1 25.53 -23.03 12.24
N GLY A 2 26.76 -23.06 11.72
CA GLY A 2 27.73 -21.96 11.84
C GLY A 2 27.27 -20.59 11.28
N ILE A 3 26.72 -20.54 10.06
CA ILE A 3 26.17 -19.29 9.47
C ILE A 3 24.97 -18.78 10.26
N PHE A 4 24.11 -19.69 10.74
CA PHE A 4 22.93 -19.35 11.54
C PHE A 4 23.34 -18.70 12.88
N LEU A 5 24.37 -19.23 13.55
CA LEU A 5 24.89 -18.67 14.80
C LEU A 5 25.56 -17.30 14.62
N GLN A 6 26.06 -16.97 13.42
CA GLN A 6 26.64 -15.65 13.10
C GLN A 6 25.58 -14.60 12.73
N LEU A 7 24.44 -15.01 12.15
CA LEU A 7 23.37 -14.11 11.72
C LEU A 7 22.45 -13.67 12.88
N VAL A 8 22.18 -14.58 13.83
CA VAL A 8 21.23 -14.34 14.94
C VAL A 8 21.54 -13.11 15.79
N PRO A 9 22.80 -12.85 16.22
CA PRO A 9 23.12 -11.68 17.05
C PRO A 9 22.92 -10.35 16.30
N ASN A 10 23.13 -10.35 14.99
CA ASN A 10 23.07 -9.13 14.17
C ASN A 10 21.65 -8.73 13.76
N ILE A 11 20.70 -9.67 13.79
CA ILE A 11 19.32 -9.48 13.32
C ILE A 11 18.32 -9.49 14.47
N ARG A 12 18.69 -9.92 15.68
CA ARG A 12 17.80 -9.75 16.85
C ARG A 12 17.90 -8.33 17.39
N VAL A 13 16.76 -7.65 17.54
CA VAL A 13 16.69 -6.47 18.41
C VAL A 13 16.63 -6.98 19.84
N ALA A 14 17.54 -6.55 20.71
CA ALA A 14 17.44 -6.91 22.12
C ALA A 14 16.10 -6.40 22.68
N LYS A 15 15.41 -7.17 23.53
CA LYS A 15 14.09 -6.77 24.07
C LYS A 15 14.14 -5.37 24.72
N VAL A 16 15.23 -5.07 25.41
CA VAL A 16 15.49 -3.77 26.04
C VAL A 16 15.62 -2.64 25.00
N GLU A 17 16.25 -2.89 23.86
CA GLU A 17 16.33 -1.92 22.75
C GLU A 17 14.98 -1.73 22.07
N ARG A 18 14.17 -2.79 21.94
CA ARG A 18 12.83 -2.72 21.34
C ARG A 18 11.88 -1.86 22.18
N ASP A 19 11.97 -1.97 23.50
CA ASP A 19 11.18 -1.17 24.45
C ASP A 19 11.73 0.27 24.61
N GLN A 20 12.97 0.52 24.14
CA GLN A 20 13.60 1.85 24.08
C GLN A 20 13.42 2.56 22.74
N LEU A 21 13.02 1.86 21.68
CA LEU A 21 12.66 2.50 20.41
C LEU A 21 11.52 3.49 20.69
N PRO A 22 11.66 4.76 20.32
CA PRO A 22 10.61 5.73 20.51
C PRO A 22 9.40 5.27 19.69
N ILE A 23 8.40 4.77 20.41
CA ILE A 23 7.03 4.72 19.92
C ILE A 23 6.70 6.16 19.56
N GLY A 24 6.26 6.40 18.33
CA GLY A 24 6.13 7.78 17.91
C GLY A 24 5.05 8.54 18.70
N PRO A 25 4.90 9.84 18.40
CA PRO A 25 4.26 10.78 19.32
C PRO A 25 2.89 10.27 19.80
N LEU A 26 2.75 10.17 21.13
CA LEU A 26 1.49 9.86 21.80
C LEU A 26 0.58 11.09 21.72
N THR A 27 0.04 11.39 20.54
CA THR A 27 -1.01 12.41 20.44
C THR A 27 -2.31 11.80 20.97
N LYS A 28 -2.86 12.41 22.03
CA LYS A 28 -4.11 11.96 22.70
C LYS A 28 -5.36 12.07 21.80
N ASP A 29 -5.27 12.71 20.64
CA ASP A 29 -6.43 13.22 19.89
C ASP A 29 -6.88 12.36 18.69
N ALA A 30 -6.62 11.05 18.71
CA ALA A 30 -6.93 10.15 17.59
C ALA A 30 -7.68 8.88 18.01
N LEU A 31 -8.52 8.99 19.05
CA LEU A 31 -9.43 7.91 19.50
C LEU A 31 -10.78 7.90 18.76
N ASP A 32 -10.87 8.52 17.59
CA ASP A 32 -12.08 8.41 16.78
C ASP A 32 -12.03 7.08 16.02
N GLU A 33 -12.89 6.14 16.41
CA GLU A 33 -13.06 4.82 15.77
C GLU A 33 -13.31 4.92 14.26
N THR A 34 -13.76 6.07 13.79
CA THR A 34 -14.03 6.35 12.39
C THR A 34 -12.80 6.82 11.62
N THR A 35 -11.64 7.05 12.26
CA THR A 35 -10.42 7.52 11.56
C THR A 35 -9.79 6.40 10.72
N ILE A 36 -9.46 6.71 9.46
CA ILE A 36 -8.70 5.82 8.57
C ILE A 36 -7.21 6.13 8.71
N HIS A 37 -6.43 5.15 9.16
CA HIS A 37 -4.98 5.28 9.35
C HIS A 37 -4.22 4.77 8.13
N ILE A 38 -3.51 5.67 7.45
CA ILE A 38 -2.63 5.36 6.32
C ILE A 38 -1.19 5.49 6.77
N THR A 39 -0.35 4.50 6.49
CA THR A 39 1.05 4.50 6.90
C THR A 39 1.96 4.43 5.68
N GLN A 40 2.93 5.34 5.59
CA GLN A 40 3.88 5.41 4.48
C GLN A 40 5.33 5.46 4.97
N PHE A 41 6.17 4.66 4.32
CA PHE A 41 7.62 4.73 4.46
C PHE A 41 8.15 5.54 3.28
N VAL A 42 8.66 6.74 3.55
CA VAL A 42 9.09 7.69 2.54
C VAL A 42 10.59 7.91 2.68
N LYS A 43 11.37 7.49 1.67
CA LYS A 43 12.82 7.70 1.63
C LYS A 43 13.22 8.44 0.36
N GLY A 44 13.87 9.58 0.52
CA GLY A 44 14.30 10.46 -0.56
C GLY A 44 13.19 11.28 -1.22
N LYS A 45 13.61 12.35 -1.91
CA LYS A 45 12.72 13.34 -2.53
C LYS A 45 11.81 12.76 -3.63
N LYS A 46 12.24 11.71 -4.35
CA LYS A 46 11.40 11.04 -5.37
C LYS A 46 10.20 10.36 -4.73
N SER A 47 10.42 9.57 -3.68
CA SER A 47 9.36 8.91 -2.90
C SER A 47 8.44 9.92 -2.22
N ALA A 48 8.97 11.07 -1.77
CA ALA A 48 8.13 12.14 -1.23
C ALA A 48 7.17 12.72 -2.29
N ARG A 49 7.64 12.97 -3.51
CA ARG A 49 6.76 13.42 -4.62
C ARG A 49 5.68 12.38 -4.95
N ARG A 50 6.07 11.12 -5.04
CA ARG A 50 5.18 9.95 -5.23
C ARG A 50 4.08 9.92 -4.17
N SER A 51 4.47 10.01 -2.89
CA SER A 51 3.56 10.05 -1.75
C SER A 51 2.56 11.21 -1.85
N ILE A 52 2.98 12.41 -2.23
CA ILE A 52 2.06 13.54 -2.45
C ILE A 52 1.08 13.27 -3.59
N THR A 53 1.54 12.72 -4.72
CA THR A 53 0.66 12.35 -5.85
C THR A 53 -0.36 11.28 -5.42
N MET A 54 0.08 10.24 -4.72
CA MET A 54 -0.78 9.20 -4.15
C MET A 54 -1.85 9.83 -3.23
N LEU A 55 -1.45 10.70 -2.30
CA LEU A 55 -2.38 11.33 -1.34
C LEU A 55 -3.39 12.24 -2.03
N LYS A 56 -3.01 12.92 -3.11
CA LYS A 56 -3.97 13.68 -3.94
C LYS A 56 -5.05 12.77 -4.53
N SER A 57 -4.66 11.63 -5.10
CA SER A 57 -5.65 10.65 -5.61
C SER A 57 -6.54 10.08 -4.49
N LEU A 58 -5.95 9.78 -3.32
CA LEU A 58 -6.70 9.31 -2.15
C LEU A 58 -7.74 10.33 -1.69
N LEU A 59 -7.34 11.59 -1.47
CA LEU A 59 -8.22 12.66 -1.02
C LEU A 59 -9.27 13.03 -2.07
N TYR A 60 -8.93 12.93 -3.36
CA TYR A 60 -9.88 13.09 -4.45
C TYR A 60 -11.00 12.06 -4.36
N PHE A 61 -10.67 10.76 -4.28
CA PHE A 61 -11.68 9.68 -4.17
C PHE A 61 -12.35 9.56 -2.79
N GLN A 62 -11.88 10.29 -1.79
CA GLN A 62 -12.60 10.55 -0.53
C GLN A 62 -13.56 11.75 -0.60
N ASN A 63 -13.67 12.37 -1.78
CA ASN A 63 -14.50 13.56 -1.98
C ASN A 63 -14.07 14.76 -1.12
N HIS A 64 -12.78 14.84 -0.76
CA HIS A 64 -12.18 15.98 -0.05
C HIS A 64 -11.57 17.02 -0.97
N LEU A 65 -11.30 16.68 -2.24
CA LEU A 65 -10.83 17.61 -3.26
C LEU A 65 -11.95 17.86 -4.28
N SER A 66 -12.31 19.12 -4.48
CA SER A 66 -13.32 19.52 -5.46
C SER A 66 -12.73 19.54 -6.87
N SER A 67 -13.31 18.75 -7.77
CA SER A 67 -13.00 18.82 -9.20
C SER A 67 -13.57 20.05 -9.90
N ALA A 68 -14.44 20.82 -9.23
CA ALA A 68 -15.16 21.95 -9.81
C ALA A 68 -14.36 23.27 -9.79
N ASN A 69 -13.11 23.26 -9.31
CA ASN A 69 -12.24 24.42 -9.37
C ASN A 69 -11.87 24.73 -10.85
N GLN A 70 -11.88 26.00 -11.22
CA GLN A 70 -11.56 26.49 -12.57
C GLN A 70 -10.16 26.06 -13.04
N GLU A 71 -9.20 25.94 -12.12
CA GLU A 71 -7.86 25.40 -12.41
C GLU A 71 -7.88 23.91 -12.82
N CYS A 72 -8.85 23.14 -12.32
CA CYS A 72 -9.01 21.72 -12.65
C CYS A 72 -9.76 21.51 -13.97
N LEU A 73 -10.64 22.43 -14.37
CA LEU A 73 -11.44 22.32 -15.60
C LEU A 73 -10.59 22.18 -16.86
N GLY A 74 -9.43 22.86 -16.92
CA GLY A 74 -8.50 22.78 -18.05
C GLY A 74 -7.75 21.44 -18.16
N PHE A 75 -7.78 20.64 -17.10
CA PHE A 75 -7.21 19.30 -17.05
C PHE A 75 -8.29 18.22 -16.87
N GLU A 76 -9.57 18.59 -16.90
CA GLU A 76 -10.67 17.67 -16.67
C GLU A 76 -10.85 16.79 -17.91
N PRO A 77 -10.42 15.51 -17.90
CA PRO A 77 -10.54 14.65 -19.07
C PRO A 77 -12.00 14.18 -19.25
N PHE A 78 -12.85 14.40 -18.24
CA PHE A 78 -14.23 13.95 -18.16
C PHE A 78 -15.15 14.84 -19.02
N GLN A 79 -15.01 14.78 -20.35
CA GLN A 79 -16.07 15.27 -21.23
C GLN A 79 -17.36 14.52 -20.90
N SER A 80 -18.41 15.26 -20.52
CA SER A 80 -19.81 14.84 -20.36
C SER A 80 -20.03 13.31 -20.28
N SER A 81 -19.50 12.66 -19.24
CA SER A 81 -19.69 11.21 -19.07
C SER A 81 -20.97 11.01 -18.26
N PRO A 82 -22.06 10.48 -18.84
CA PRO A 82 -23.31 10.23 -18.15
C PRO A 82 -23.19 8.95 -17.34
N CYS A 83 -22.30 8.93 -16.36
CA CYS A 83 -22.37 7.90 -15.33
C CYS A 83 -23.56 8.23 -14.43
N PHE A 84 -24.46 7.27 -14.28
CA PHE A 84 -25.67 7.44 -13.48
C PHE A 84 -25.37 7.00 -12.03
N ILE A 85 -25.88 7.77 -11.06
CA ILE A 85 -26.09 7.40 -9.63
C ILE A 85 -25.05 7.94 -8.60
N GLU A 86 -25.60 8.05 -7.39
CA GLU A 86 -25.34 8.78 -6.14
C GLU A 86 -23.92 9.01 -5.60
N LEU A 87 -23.85 10.17 -4.93
CA LEU A 87 -22.76 10.70 -4.12
C LEU A 87 -22.39 9.77 -2.96
N HIS A 88 -21.16 9.25 -2.95
CA HIS A 88 -20.55 8.86 -1.68
C HIS A 88 -20.32 10.14 -0.84
N PRO A 89 -20.94 10.30 0.35
CA PRO A 89 -20.64 11.43 1.22
C PRO A 89 -19.16 11.40 1.63
N ALA A 90 -18.62 12.56 2.01
CA ALA A 90 -17.28 12.64 2.58
C ALA A 90 -17.22 11.72 3.81
N GLN A 91 -16.31 10.76 3.78
CA GLN A 91 -16.23 9.67 4.74
C GLN A 91 -14.90 9.76 5.47
N ASN A 92 -14.96 9.71 6.81
CA ASN A 92 -13.88 9.38 7.73
C ASN A 92 -12.64 10.32 7.69
N PRO A 93 -12.27 10.98 8.80
CA PRO A 93 -10.98 11.65 8.89
C PRO A 93 -9.83 10.71 8.54
N ILE A 94 -8.83 11.21 7.82
CA ILE A 94 -7.66 10.45 7.42
C ILE A 94 -6.48 10.88 8.28
N HIS A 95 -5.81 9.92 8.90
CA HIS A 95 -4.56 10.16 9.61
C HIS A 95 -3.42 9.47 8.88
N VAL A 96 -2.53 10.27 8.29
CA VAL A 96 -1.34 9.78 7.62
C VAL A 96 -0.15 9.73 8.58
N HIS A 97 0.45 8.56 8.73
CA HIS A 97 1.66 8.32 9.48
C HIS A 97 2.85 8.24 8.52
N PHE A 98 3.69 9.27 8.52
CA PHE A 98 4.90 9.34 7.70
C PHE A 98 6.11 8.84 8.48
N ILE A 99 6.62 7.67 8.12
CA ILE A 99 7.94 7.20 8.57
C ILE A 99 8.95 7.65 7.53
N THR A 100 9.74 8.67 7.85
CA THR A 100 10.53 9.39 6.84
C THR A 100 11.74 10.11 7.42
N GLU A 101 12.68 10.49 6.56
CA GLU A 101 13.88 11.26 6.91
C GLU A 101 13.49 12.67 7.39
N HIS A 102 14.17 13.17 8.43
CA HIS A 102 13.81 14.44 9.09
C HIS A 102 13.79 15.65 8.13
N ASP A 103 14.67 15.67 7.14
CA ASP A 103 14.76 16.72 6.12
C ASP A 103 13.54 16.75 5.18
N LEU A 104 12.79 15.66 5.07
CA LEU A 104 11.56 15.57 4.27
C LEU A 104 10.32 16.05 5.03
N TRP A 105 10.36 16.20 6.35
CA TRP A 105 9.18 16.57 7.14
C TRP A 105 8.62 17.95 6.74
N PRO A 106 9.42 19.02 6.61
CA PRO A 106 8.91 20.32 6.19
C PRO A 106 8.36 20.29 4.75
N VAL A 107 8.96 19.48 3.87
CA VAL A 107 8.52 19.32 2.49
C VAL A 107 7.13 18.67 2.44
N LEU A 108 6.94 17.55 3.13
CA LEU A 108 5.65 16.86 3.19
C LEU A 108 4.57 17.71 3.86
N LYS A 109 4.89 18.40 4.97
CA LYS A 109 3.95 19.33 5.63
C LYS A 109 3.50 20.44 4.69
N SER A 110 4.44 21.15 4.06
CA SER A 110 4.10 22.29 3.19
C SER A 110 3.22 21.88 2.00
N GLN A 111 3.46 20.70 1.42
CA GLN A 111 2.65 20.16 0.31
C GLN A 111 1.25 19.70 0.73
N LEU A 112 0.99 19.53 2.04
CA LEU A 112 -0.28 19.06 2.59
C LEU A 112 -0.97 20.11 3.47
N ASN A 113 -0.79 21.40 3.14
CA ASN A 113 -1.34 22.53 3.89
C ASN A 113 -1.00 22.47 5.40
N ASN A 114 0.26 22.14 5.70
CA ASN A 114 0.79 21.91 7.05
C ASN A 114 0.01 20.90 7.89
N CYS A 115 -0.77 20.02 7.23
CA CYS A 115 -1.67 19.07 7.89
C CYS A 115 -2.70 19.74 8.81
N SER A 116 -3.15 20.94 8.42
CA SER A 116 -4.13 21.74 9.15
C SER A 116 -5.56 21.58 8.64
N LEU A 117 -5.80 20.61 7.75
CA LEU A 117 -7.14 20.35 7.20
C LEU A 117 -7.93 19.50 8.20
N SER A 118 -9.22 19.81 8.41
CA SER A 118 -10.07 19.12 9.39
C SER A 118 -10.21 17.61 9.14
N TYR A 119 -10.07 17.19 7.89
CA TYR A 119 -10.18 15.80 7.44
C TYR A 119 -8.82 15.10 7.22
N LEU A 120 -7.69 15.79 7.39
CA LEU A 120 -6.36 15.24 7.18
C LEU A 120 -5.44 15.60 8.35
N LYS A 121 -5.11 14.59 9.16
CA LYS A 121 -4.08 14.66 10.19
C LYS A 121 -2.80 14.01 9.69
N CYS A 122 -1.65 14.50 10.15
CA CYS A 122 -0.36 13.87 9.86
C CYS A 122 0.46 13.70 11.14
N SER A 123 1.12 12.56 11.26
CA SER A 123 2.18 12.34 12.25
C SER A 123 3.45 11.91 11.55
N PHE A 124 4.60 12.35 12.08
CA PHE A 124 5.90 12.10 11.50
C PHE A 124 6.77 11.30 12.47
N TYR A 125 7.46 10.31 11.93
CA TYR A 125 8.27 9.33 12.65
C TYR A 125 9.63 9.25 11.95
N SER A 126 10.71 9.15 12.72
CA SER A 126 12.05 9.05 12.14
C SER A 126 12.23 7.70 11.48
N LEU A 127 12.62 7.69 10.20
CA LEU A 127 13.00 6.45 9.51
C LEU A 127 14.38 5.96 9.97
N ALA A 128 15.26 6.84 10.45
CA ALA A 128 16.68 6.55 10.66
C ALA A 128 16.95 5.36 11.60
N GLU A 129 16.21 5.27 12.71
CA GLU A 129 16.39 4.23 13.72
C GLU A 129 16.05 2.83 13.19
N TYR A 130 14.94 2.72 12.46
CA TYR A 130 14.49 1.47 11.85
C TYR A 130 15.29 1.12 10.60
N GLN A 131 15.78 2.14 9.88
CA GLN A 131 16.65 1.95 8.75
C GLN A 131 18.00 1.39 9.17
N TRP A 132 18.61 1.89 10.25
CA TRP A 132 19.88 1.38 10.75
C TRP A 132 19.79 -0.12 11.10
N PHE A 133 18.68 -0.54 11.71
CA PHE A 133 18.40 -1.96 11.91
C PHE A 133 18.30 -2.70 10.57
N ALA A 134 17.47 -2.20 9.64
CA ALA A 134 17.22 -2.83 8.35
C ALA A 134 18.46 -2.86 7.42
N ASP A 135 19.39 -1.92 7.54
CA ASP A 135 20.64 -1.86 6.77
C ASP A 135 21.58 -3.04 7.11
N ARG A 136 21.40 -3.69 8.27
CA ARG A 136 22.13 -4.92 8.65
C ARG A 136 21.62 -6.17 7.95
N ILE A 137 20.47 -6.09 7.28
CA ILE A 137 19.85 -7.23 6.60
C ILE A 137 20.26 -7.22 5.13
N PRO A 138 21.04 -8.20 4.65
CA PRO A 138 21.43 -8.27 3.25
C PRO A 138 20.19 -8.30 2.34
N ASN A 139 20.11 -7.33 1.43
CA ASN A 139 18.96 -7.10 0.58
C ASN A 139 19.40 -6.50 -0.75
N ILE A 140 18.86 -7.03 -1.85
CA ILE A 140 19.15 -6.52 -3.20
C ILE A 140 17.97 -5.77 -3.82
N HIS A 141 16.84 -5.68 -3.11
CA HIS A 141 15.67 -4.97 -3.60
C HIS A 141 15.92 -3.46 -3.67
N HIS A 142 15.41 -2.81 -4.72
CA HIS A 142 15.62 -1.38 -4.98
C HIS A 142 15.02 -0.46 -3.90
N ALA A 143 13.99 -0.89 -3.17
CA ALA A 143 13.46 -0.15 -2.02
C ALA A 143 14.44 -0.12 -0.82
N GLY A 144 15.49 -0.97 -0.86
CA GLY A 144 16.52 -1.03 0.16
C GLY A 144 15.98 -1.33 1.56
N SER A 145 16.67 -0.81 2.57
CA SER A 145 16.31 -0.94 3.99
C SER A 145 14.96 -0.33 4.35
N ALA A 146 14.51 0.72 3.65
CA ALA A 146 13.19 1.29 3.88
C ALA A 146 12.06 0.31 3.56
N GLY A 147 12.25 -0.55 2.55
CA GLY A 147 11.32 -1.64 2.25
C GLY A 147 11.21 -2.65 3.40
N ILE A 148 12.35 -3.01 4.01
CA ILE A 148 12.39 -3.94 5.14
C ILE A 148 11.80 -3.31 6.41
N ALA A 149 12.07 -2.02 6.66
CA ALA A 149 11.58 -1.29 7.82
C ALA A 149 10.05 -1.31 7.97
N LYS A 150 9.30 -1.50 6.86
CA LYS A 150 7.84 -1.69 6.84
C LYS A 150 7.36 -2.79 7.79
N LEU A 151 8.16 -3.85 7.98
CA LEU A 151 7.82 -4.97 8.86
C LEU A 151 7.70 -4.56 10.34
N TRP A 152 8.30 -3.43 10.74
CA TRP A 152 8.25 -2.88 12.11
C TRP A 152 7.14 -1.84 12.32
N ALA A 153 6.25 -1.61 11.35
CA ALA A 153 5.10 -0.70 11.53
C ALA A 153 4.31 -0.92 12.84
N PRO A 154 4.07 -2.17 13.33
CA PRO A 154 3.40 -2.39 14.62
C PRO A 154 4.13 -1.84 15.85
N TYR A 155 5.43 -1.57 15.74
CA TYR A 155 6.29 -1.08 16.83
C TYR A 155 6.72 0.38 16.64
N ILE A 156 6.65 0.90 15.41
CA ILE A 156 6.85 2.33 15.12
C ILE A 156 5.62 3.15 15.54
N LEU A 157 4.44 2.63 15.21
CA LEU A 157 3.18 3.33 15.42
C LEU A 157 2.71 3.20 16.88
N PRO A 158 2.03 4.24 17.41
CA PRO A 158 1.52 4.20 18.77
C PRO A 158 0.59 3.02 19.04
N HIS A 159 0.55 2.54 20.29
CA HIS A 159 -0.31 1.43 20.68
C HIS A 159 -1.81 1.67 20.44
N TRP A 160 -2.23 2.95 20.47
CA TRP A 160 -3.61 3.35 20.18
C TRP A 160 -3.98 3.21 18.70
N VAL A 161 -3.01 3.14 17.78
CA VAL A 161 -3.28 2.76 16.39
C VAL A 161 -3.48 1.25 16.35
N ILE A 162 -4.74 0.83 16.22
CA ILE A 162 -5.12 -0.60 16.24
C ILE A 162 -5.02 -1.25 14.87
N LYS A 163 -5.35 -0.49 13.82
CA LYS A 163 -5.39 -0.91 12.41
C LYS A 163 -4.73 0.18 11.56
N THR A 164 -4.08 -0.18 10.47
CA THR A 164 -3.59 0.77 9.46
C THR A 164 -3.48 0.11 8.09
N ILE A 165 -3.59 0.89 7.03
CA ILE A 165 -3.21 0.49 5.68
C ILE A 165 -1.79 1.00 5.42
N VAL A 166 -0.82 0.09 5.37
CA VAL A 166 0.53 0.40 4.89
C VAL A 166 0.51 0.39 3.37
N VAL A 167 1.01 1.45 2.75
CA VAL A 167 1.01 1.61 1.29
C VAL A 167 2.35 2.11 0.77
N ASP A 168 2.73 1.60 -0.38
CA ASP A 168 3.88 2.09 -1.13
C ASP A 168 3.59 3.49 -1.66
N THR A 169 4.66 4.27 -1.88
CA THR A 169 4.50 5.65 -2.35
C THR A 169 4.01 5.73 -3.78
N ASP A 170 4.15 4.65 -4.55
CA ASP A 170 3.86 4.58 -5.98
C ASP A 170 2.56 3.82 -6.32
N ILE A 171 1.59 3.87 -5.42
CA ILE A 171 0.21 3.52 -5.74
C ILE A 171 -0.60 4.77 -6.11
N LEU A 172 -1.64 4.58 -6.92
CA LEU A 172 -2.69 5.57 -7.16
C LEU A 172 -4.05 5.00 -6.80
N TRP A 173 -4.86 5.79 -6.11
CA TRP A 173 -6.23 5.44 -5.76
C TRP A 173 -7.17 5.79 -6.90
N ASN A 174 -8.11 4.89 -7.14
CA ASN A 174 -9.23 5.06 -8.06
C ASN A 174 -10.55 4.68 -7.38
N GLU A 175 -10.57 4.67 -6.05
CA GLU A 175 -11.72 4.35 -5.23
C GLU A 175 -11.62 4.97 -3.83
N ASN A 176 -12.78 5.17 -3.19
CA ASN A 176 -12.90 5.58 -1.80
C ASN A 176 -12.22 4.57 -0.85
N VAL A 177 -11.16 5.00 -0.15
CA VAL A 177 -10.40 4.15 0.79
C VAL A 177 -11.22 3.63 1.97
N GLY A 178 -12.32 4.27 2.34
CA GLY A 178 -13.26 3.77 3.33
C GLY A 178 -13.88 2.42 2.93
N THR A 179 -14.05 2.15 1.64
CA THR A 179 -14.51 0.83 1.16
C THR A 179 -13.45 -0.26 1.38
N LEU A 180 -12.17 0.08 1.26
CA LEU A 180 -11.06 -0.83 1.62
C LEU A 180 -10.98 -1.02 3.14
N TRP A 181 -11.15 0.05 3.91
CA TRP A 181 -11.06 0.01 5.37
C TRP A 181 -12.05 -0.99 5.99
N LYS A 182 -13.26 -1.09 5.43
CA LYS A 182 -14.29 -2.07 5.84
C LYS A 182 -13.87 -3.53 5.73
N PHE A 183 -12.83 -3.87 4.98
CA PHE A 183 -12.31 -5.25 4.96
C PHE A 183 -11.77 -5.69 6.32
N PHE A 184 -11.34 -4.77 7.19
CA PHE A 184 -10.97 -5.13 8.57
C PHE A 184 -12.12 -5.75 9.36
N ASP A 185 -13.38 -5.42 9.05
CA ASP A 185 -14.55 -5.97 9.74
C ASP A 185 -14.86 -7.41 9.28
N GLN A 186 -14.27 -7.81 8.15
CA GLN A 186 -14.35 -9.15 7.59
C GLN A 186 -13.20 -10.06 8.07
N PHE A 187 -12.27 -9.54 8.86
CA PHE A 187 -11.20 -10.36 9.42
C PHE A 187 -11.78 -11.32 10.46
N THR A 188 -11.54 -12.61 10.28
CA THR A 188 -11.72 -13.63 11.31
C THR A 188 -10.86 -13.32 12.54
N SER A 189 -11.09 -14.00 13.67
CA SER A 189 -10.35 -13.73 14.91
C SER A 189 -8.82 -13.90 14.80
N THR A 190 -8.33 -14.69 13.84
CA THR A 190 -6.90 -14.97 13.64
C THR A 190 -6.23 -14.07 12.60
N GLN A 191 -7.00 -13.53 11.65
CA GLN A 191 -6.44 -12.71 10.56
C GLN A 191 -5.86 -11.40 11.10
N MET A 192 -4.66 -11.05 10.63
CA MET A 192 -3.99 -9.81 11.02
C MET A 192 -3.38 -9.06 9.84
N LEU A 193 -3.37 -9.68 8.65
CA LEU A 193 -2.88 -9.11 7.41
C LEU A 193 -3.98 -9.20 6.34
N GLY A 194 -4.18 -8.14 5.57
CA GLY A 194 -4.98 -8.15 4.35
C GLY A 194 -4.12 -7.74 3.17
N MET A 195 -3.96 -8.63 2.19
CA MET A 195 -3.07 -8.40 1.04
C MET A 195 -3.64 -9.03 -0.23
N ALA A 196 -3.30 -8.46 -1.38
CA ALA A 196 -3.58 -9.06 -2.67
C ALA A 196 -2.45 -10.00 -3.10
N TRP A 197 -2.78 -10.97 -3.94
CA TRP A 197 -1.80 -11.90 -4.50
C TRP A 197 -0.83 -11.18 -5.44
N GLU A 198 0.40 -11.67 -5.47
CA GLU A 198 1.42 -11.28 -6.44
C GLU A 198 0.98 -11.71 -7.85
N GLN A 199 1.07 -10.79 -8.80
CA GLN A 199 0.63 -10.95 -10.19
C GLN A 199 1.84 -11.32 -11.06
N GLN A 200 2.71 -12.23 -10.57
CA GLN A 200 3.96 -12.59 -11.21
C GLN A 200 3.75 -13.43 -12.49
N THR A 201 4.56 -13.13 -13.51
CA THR A 201 4.52 -13.76 -14.85
C THR A 201 4.83 -15.27 -14.88
N GLN A 202 5.40 -15.83 -13.80
CA GLN A 202 5.80 -17.24 -13.74
C GLN A 202 4.59 -18.20 -13.56
N ASP A 203 3.43 -17.69 -13.16
CA ASP A 203 2.14 -18.39 -13.32
C ASP A 203 1.32 -17.68 -14.40
N ALA A 204 1.62 -17.96 -15.67
CA ALA A 204 0.93 -17.36 -16.82
C ALA A 204 -0.59 -17.60 -16.85
N ARG A 205 -1.12 -18.49 -16.00
CA ARG A 205 -2.56 -18.76 -15.90
C ARG A 205 -3.22 -18.12 -14.69
N CYS A 206 -2.44 -17.47 -13.81
CA CYS A 206 -2.90 -16.72 -12.65
C CYS A 206 -4.01 -17.48 -11.89
N ARG A 207 -3.79 -18.77 -11.62
CA ARG A 207 -4.88 -19.69 -11.25
C ARG A 207 -5.44 -19.29 -9.89
N ARG A 208 -6.63 -18.70 -9.88
CA ARG A 208 -7.40 -18.42 -8.65
C ARG A 208 -8.42 -19.52 -8.41
N SER A 209 -8.40 -20.08 -7.21
CA SER A 209 -9.39 -21.05 -6.75
C SER A 209 -9.60 -20.85 -5.25
N SER A 210 -10.84 -20.95 -4.79
CA SER A 210 -11.18 -20.90 -3.36
C SER A 210 -10.53 -22.02 -2.53
N LYS A 211 -10.03 -23.07 -3.20
CA LYS A 211 -9.26 -24.15 -2.55
C LYS A 211 -7.80 -23.79 -2.27
N ILE A 212 -7.27 -22.74 -2.90
CA ILE A 212 -5.89 -22.28 -2.70
C ILE A 212 -5.90 -21.32 -1.51
N LEU A 213 -5.41 -21.79 -0.36
CA LEU A 213 -5.32 -20.98 0.87
C LEU A 213 -4.25 -19.88 0.76
N PHE A 214 -3.14 -20.17 0.08
CA PHE A 214 -2.05 -19.22 -0.18
C PHE A 214 -1.45 -19.50 -1.57
N PRO A 215 -1.26 -18.47 -2.42
CA PRO A 215 -0.74 -18.66 -3.77
C PRO A 215 0.74 -19.02 -3.78
N VAL A 216 1.17 -19.83 -4.75
CA VAL A 216 2.59 -20.17 -4.95
C VAL A 216 3.43 -18.93 -5.30
N THR A 217 2.83 -17.96 -6.01
CA THR A 217 3.46 -16.68 -6.32
C THR A 217 3.57 -15.74 -5.12
N GLY A 218 2.89 -16.06 -4.01
CA GLY A 218 2.85 -15.23 -2.82
C GLY A 218 1.92 -14.02 -2.94
N VAL A 219 2.11 -13.08 -2.03
CA VAL A 219 1.39 -11.81 -1.94
C VAL A 219 2.29 -10.65 -2.34
N ASN A 220 1.69 -9.51 -2.68
CA ASN A 220 2.41 -8.28 -2.98
C ASN A 220 2.29 -7.26 -1.84
N SER A 221 3.40 -6.65 -1.42
CA SER A 221 3.44 -5.74 -0.27
C SER A 221 3.16 -4.26 -0.58
N GLY A 222 2.77 -3.92 -1.81
CA GLY A 222 2.43 -2.53 -2.19
C GLY A 222 1.27 -1.91 -1.42
N LEU A 223 0.36 -2.76 -0.94
CA LEU A 223 -0.75 -2.39 -0.08
C LEU A 223 -1.01 -3.52 0.91
N VAL A 224 -0.95 -3.19 2.21
CA VAL A 224 -1.12 -4.15 3.30
C VAL A 224 -2.05 -3.56 4.36
N LEU A 225 -3.20 -4.19 4.59
CA LEU A 225 -3.99 -3.92 5.79
C LEU A 225 -3.34 -4.63 6.97
N MET A 226 -2.94 -3.89 7.99
CA MET A 226 -2.31 -4.41 9.19
C MET A 226 -3.21 -4.22 10.41
N HIS A 227 -3.56 -5.31 11.07
CA HIS A 227 -4.19 -5.27 12.38
C HIS A 227 -3.11 -5.25 13.46
N LEU A 228 -2.55 -4.06 13.73
CA LEU A 228 -1.38 -3.85 14.58
C LEU A 228 -1.52 -4.43 15.98
N SER A 229 -2.69 -4.34 16.62
CA SER A 229 -2.86 -4.92 17.96
C SER A 229 -2.73 -6.45 17.97
N ARG A 230 -3.27 -7.15 16.96
CA ARG A 230 -3.14 -8.62 16.80
C ARG A 230 -1.70 -8.99 16.46
N MET A 231 -1.05 -8.23 15.59
CA MET A 231 0.37 -8.43 15.28
C MET A 231 1.26 -8.26 16.53
N ARG A 232 1.01 -7.24 17.35
CA ARG A 232 1.70 -7.05 18.63
C ARG A 232 1.44 -8.22 19.59
N ALA A 233 0.20 -8.65 19.73
CA ALA A 233 -0.17 -9.79 20.59
C ALA A 233 0.47 -11.12 20.14
N ALA A 234 0.65 -11.32 18.83
CA ALA A 234 1.36 -12.46 18.26
C ALA A 234 2.90 -12.35 18.36
N ASN A 235 3.43 -11.24 18.88
CA ASN A 235 4.86 -10.94 18.92
C ASN A 235 5.50 -10.93 17.51
N TRP A 236 4.84 -10.24 16.57
CA TRP A 236 5.23 -10.12 15.16
C TRP A 236 6.72 -9.84 14.96
N GLY A 237 7.33 -8.94 15.75
CA GLY A 237 8.74 -8.60 15.63
C GLY A 237 9.66 -9.80 15.83
N LEU A 238 9.35 -10.68 16.79
CA LEU A 238 10.12 -11.92 16.99
C LEU A 238 9.95 -12.89 15.80
N ILE A 239 8.73 -13.01 15.27
CA ILE A 239 8.42 -13.85 14.11
C ILE A 239 9.20 -13.33 12.88
N THR A 240 9.12 -12.03 12.61
CA THR A 240 9.86 -11.37 11.53
C THR A 240 11.36 -11.64 11.62
N GLU A 241 11.98 -11.40 12.78
CA GLU A 241 13.42 -11.65 12.98
C GLU A 241 13.81 -13.11 12.70
N GLN A 242 13.00 -14.07 13.18
CA GLN A 242 13.22 -15.50 12.93
C GLN A 242 13.13 -15.86 11.45
N HIS A 243 12.14 -15.31 10.73
CA HIS A 243 11.95 -15.55 9.31
C HIS A 243 13.03 -14.87 8.45
N ILE A 244 13.56 -13.72 8.86
CA ILE A 244 14.71 -13.08 8.21
C ILE A 244 15.95 -13.96 8.35
N VAL A 245 16.30 -14.37 9.58
CA VAL A 245 17.46 -15.25 9.83
C VAL A 245 17.34 -16.55 9.02
N SER A 246 16.16 -17.18 9.03
CA SER A 246 15.90 -18.42 8.30
C SER A 246 16.04 -18.23 6.79
N SER A 247 15.51 -17.12 6.26
CA SER A 247 15.61 -16.80 4.83
C SER A 247 17.07 -16.55 4.41
N LEU A 248 17.83 -15.80 5.19
CA LEU A 248 19.24 -15.49 4.91
C LEU A 248 20.15 -16.72 5.03
N ALA A 249 19.84 -17.65 5.94
CA ALA A 249 20.56 -18.92 6.05
C ALA A 249 20.46 -19.76 4.75
N VAL A 250 19.40 -19.57 3.97
CA VAL A 250 19.16 -20.29 2.70
C VAL A 250 19.59 -19.48 1.48
N ARG A 251 19.22 -18.19 1.40
CA ARG A 251 19.34 -17.36 0.17
C ARG A 251 20.43 -16.30 0.24
N LYS A 252 21.15 -16.16 1.36
CA LYS A 252 22.16 -15.12 1.67
C LYS A 252 21.67 -13.66 1.66
N TYR A 253 20.58 -13.34 0.96
CA TYR A 253 19.95 -12.02 0.91
C TYR A 253 18.43 -12.13 0.72
N LEU A 254 17.71 -11.06 1.02
CA LEU A 254 16.32 -10.86 0.61
C LEU A 254 16.27 -10.25 -0.80
N SER A 255 15.37 -10.76 -1.62
CA SER A 255 15.17 -10.37 -3.02
C SER A 255 14.04 -9.35 -3.20
N GLN A 256 13.00 -9.45 -2.37
CA GLN A 256 11.80 -8.60 -2.40
C GLN A 256 11.55 -7.93 -1.03
N ALA A 257 12.62 -7.61 -0.30
CA ALA A 257 12.56 -6.93 0.99
C ALA A 257 11.52 -7.55 1.97
N ASP A 258 10.47 -6.81 2.31
CA ASP A 258 9.41 -7.23 3.24
C ASP A 258 8.51 -8.34 2.67
N GLN A 259 8.27 -8.35 1.37
CA GLN A 259 7.45 -9.35 0.68
C GLN A 259 7.99 -10.77 0.86
N ASP A 260 9.32 -10.95 0.87
CA ASP A 260 9.94 -12.25 1.15
C ASP A 260 9.56 -12.77 2.55
N ILE A 261 9.48 -11.87 3.53
CA ILE A 261 9.14 -12.22 4.91
C ILE A 261 7.64 -12.49 5.05
N TYR A 262 6.77 -11.67 4.46
CA TYR A 262 5.34 -11.97 4.43
C TYR A 262 5.08 -13.33 3.79
N ASN A 263 5.68 -13.61 2.63
CA ASN A 263 5.52 -14.89 1.95
C ASN A 263 6.03 -16.06 2.79
N SER A 264 7.18 -15.90 3.46
CA SER A 264 7.73 -16.93 4.34
C SER A 264 6.82 -17.23 5.53
N VAL A 265 6.25 -16.21 6.17
CA VAL A 265 5.32 -16.36 7.30
C VAL A 265 3.99 -16.97 6.83
N LEU A 266 3.37 -16.41 5.79
CA LEU A 266 2.03 -16.79 5.33
C LEU A 266 1.98 -18.16 4.65
N THR A 267 3.12 -18.67 4.16
CA THR A 267 3.23 -20.07 3.76
C THR A 267 2.98 -21.02 4.93
N LEU A 268 3.42 -20.65 6.14
CA LEU A 268 3.22 -21.46 7.37
C LEU A 268 1.95 -21.08 8.11
N LYS A 269 1.45 -19.85 7.91
CA LYS A 269 0.30 -19.26 8.61
C LYS A 269 -0.71 -18.63 7.64
N PRO A 270 -1.28 -19.39 6.70
CA PRO A 270 -2.26 -18.86 5.76
C PRO A 270 -3.51 -18.32 6.46
N GLU A 271 -3.85 -18.82 7.66
CA GLU A 271 -4.98 -18.36 8.48
C GLU A 271 -4.82 -16.94 9.05
N TRP A 272 -3.63 -16.33 8.90
CA TRP A 272 -3.38 -14.93 9.28
C TRP A 272 -3.70 -13.94 8.14
N LEU A 273 -3.88 -14.44 6.92
CA LEU A 273 -4.14 -13.63 5.73
C LEU A 273 -5.64 -13.57 5.42
N HIS A 274 -6.13 -12.35 5.24
CA HIS A 274 -7.35 -12.05 4.52
C HIS A 274 -6.99 -11.73 3.07
N ASN A 275 -7.49 -12.53 2.12
CA ASN A 275 -7.19 -12.34 0.70
C ASN A 275 -7.99 -11.16 0.15
N LEU A 276 -7.30 -10.09 -0.25
CA LEU A 276 -7.95 -8.98 -0.93
C LEU A 276 -8.25 -9.32 -2.39
N PRO A 277 -9.36 -8.80 -2.94
CA PRO A 277 -9.56 -8.71 -4.37
C PRO A 277 -8.36 -8.03 -5.05
N CYS A 278 -7.98 -8.52 -6.23
CA CYS A 278 -6.77 -8.04 -6.91
C CYS A 278 -6.88 -6.58 -7.37
N GLU A 279 -8.10 -6.08 -7.52
CA GLU A 279 -8.48 -4.72 -7.85
C GLU A 279 -7.90 -3.69 -6.88
N TRP A 280 -7.63 -4.10 -5.63
CA TRP A 280 -7.03 -3.30 -4.58
C TRP A 280 -5.49 -3.24 -4.62
N ASN A 281 -4.84 -3.93 -5.56
CA ASN A 281 -3.41 -3.82 -5.81
C ASN A 281 -3.10 -4.36 -7.23
N VAL A 282 -3.55 -3.63 -8.26
CA VAL A 282 -3.31 -3.97 -9.67
C VAL A 282 -1.87 -3.60 -10.01
N GLN A 283 -1.04 -4.60 -10.28
CA GLN A 283 0.42 -4.42 -10.41
C GLN A 283 0.79 -4.16 -11.87
N VAL A 284 1.22 -2.93 -12.19
CA VAL A 284 1.41 -2.51 -13.59
C VAL A 284 2.86 -2.62 -14.11
N TYR A 285 3.68 -3.53 -13.56
CA TYR A 285 5.09 -3.69 -13.98
C TYR A 285 5.26 -4.32 -15.37
N SER A 286 4.32 -5.15 -15.82
CA SER A 286 4.35 -5.80 -17.13
C SER A 286 2.93 -5.97 -17.68
N PRO A 287 2.76 -6.12 -19.01
CA PRO A 287 1.46 -6.46 -19.59
C PRO A 287 0.88 -7.76 -19.01
N MET A 288 1.73 -8.76 -18.77
CA MET A 288 1.31 -10.06 -18.24
C MET A 288 0.77 -9.98 -16.79
N ALA A 289 1.27 -9.05 -15.98
CA ALA A 289 0.78 -8.86 -14.62
C ALA A 289 -0.69 -8.43 -14.60
N VAL A 290 -1.06 -7.55 -15.53
CA VAL A 290 -2.42 -7.04 -15.68
C VAL A 290 -3.38 -8.15 -16.15
N GLN A 291 -2.90 -9.17 -16.88
CA GLN A 291 -3.69 -10.36 -17.23
C GLN A 291 -4.15 -11.17 -16.01
N CYS A 292 -3.38 -11.14 -14.92
CA CYS A 292 -3.74 -11.79 -13.66
C CYS A 292 -4.83 -11.04 -12.87
N CYS A 293 -5.13 -9.80 -13.25
CA CYS A 293 -6.19 -9.00 -12.66
C CYS A 293 -6.83 -8.14 -13.75
N PRO A 294 -7.64 -8.74 -14.62
CA PRO A 294 -8.20 -8.00 -15.73
C PRO A 294 -9.29 -7.06 -15.20
N VAL A 295 -9.07 -5.76 -15.37
CA VAL A 295 -9.89 -4.70 -14.76
C VAL A 295 -10.22 -3.61 -15.75
N ILE A 296 -11.31 -2.91 -15.52
CA ILE A 296 -11.65 -1.69 -16.24
C ILE A 296 -11.16 -0.50 -15.41
N TRP A 297 -10.43 0.42 -16.04
CA TRP A 297 -10.06 1.69 -15.43
C TRP A 297 -10.88 2.82 -16.05
N PRO A 298 -12.07 3.14 -15.49
CA PRO A 298 -12.91 4.20 -15.99
C PRO A 298 -12.41 5.57 -15.52
N ASP A 299 -12.47 6.55 -16.41
CA ASP A 299 -12.32 7.96 -16.09
C ASP A 299 -13.59 8.46 -15.39
N ARG A 300 -13.55 8.59 -14.05
CA ARG A 300 -14.71 9.00 -13.26
C ARG A 300 -14.41 10.08 -12.21
N ARG A 301 -15.46 10.81 -11.86
CA ARG A 301 -15.49 11.71 -10.68
C ARG A 301 -15.63 10.88 -9.39
N PRO A 302 -15.18 11.39 -8.24
CA PRO A 302 -15.11 10.61 -7.00
C PRO A 302 -16.48 10.27 -6.39
N LYS A 303 -17.50 11.01 -6.82
CA LYS A 303 -18.90 10.88 -6.39
C LYS A 303 -19.71 9.89 -7.21
N ILE A 304 -19.11 9.32 -8.26
CA ILE A 304 -19.79 8.50 -9.26
C ILE A 304 -19.41 7.05 -9.03
N THR A 305 -20.37 6.11 -9.09
CA THR A 305 -20.11 4.67 -8.97
C THR A 305 -19.38 4.10 -10.20
N HIS A 306 -19.13 2.79 -10.24
CA HIS A 306 -18.46 2.17 -11.41
C HIS A 306 -19.39 1.95 -12.62
N GLU A 307 -20.66 2.33 -12.55
CA GLU A 307 -21.66 2.17 -13.61
C GLU A 307 -21.64 3.35 -14.58
N CYS A 308 -20.56 3.45 -15.36
CA CYS A 308 -20.39 4.48 -16.37
C CYS A 308 -20.75 3.99 -17.78
N SER A 309 -21.27 4.87 -18.64
CA SER A 309 -21.72 4.52 -20.00
C SER A 309 -20.59 4.16 -20.97
N ASP A 310 -19.35 4.57 -20.67
CA ASP A 310 -18.15 4.22 -21.42
C ASP A 310 -17.67 2.78 -21.13
N VAL A 311 -18.18 2.16 -20.07
CA VAL A 311 -17.90 0.76 -19.72
C VAL A 311 -18.69 -0.17 -20.65
N LYS A 312 -17.99 -0.84 -21.57
CA LYS A 312 -18.61 -1.79 -22.50
C LYS A 312 -19.10 -3.05 -21.77
N GLN A 313 -20.38 -3.11 -21.43
CA GLN A 313 -21.02 -4.29 -20.82
C GLN A 313 -21.27 -5.47 -21.80
N ASN A 314 -21.03 -5.29 -23.10
CA ASN A 314 -21.35 -6.28 -24.14
C ASN A 314 -20.43 -7.53 -24.18
N SER A 315 -19.49 -7.68 -23.25
CA SER A 315 -18.59 -8.83 -23.22
C SER A 315 -19.14 -9.94 -22.32
N THR A 316 -19.06 -11.19 -22.75
CA THR A 316 -19.44 -12.37 -21.94
C THR A 316 -18.57 -12.59 -20.70
N ARG A 317 -17.49 -11.80 -20.55
CA ARG A 317 -16.55 -11.85 -19.43
C ARG A 317 -16.81 -10.65 -18.50
N SER A 318 -17.13 -10.92 -17.24
CA SER A 318 -17.24 -9.88 -16.22
C SER A 318 -15.82 -9.47 -15.78
N TYR A 319 -15.52 -8.17 -15.85
CA TYR A 319 -14.27 -7.58 -15.38
C TYR A 319 -14.53 -6.76 -14.11
N GLY A 320 -13.58 -6.79 -13.17
CA GLY A 320 -13.59 -5.89 -12.01
C GLY A 320 -13.23 -4.47 -12.41
N PHE A 321 -13.33 -3.53 -11.47
CA PHE A 321 -12.87 -2.16 -11.67
C PHE A 321 -11.55 -1.92 -10.96
N LEU A 322 -10.65 -1.17 -11.57
CA LEU A 322 -9.40 -0.77 -10.93
C LEU A 322 -9.72 0.12 -9.74
N ARG A 323 -9.30 -0.30 -8.54
CA ARG A 323 -9.47 0.47 -7.28
C ARG A 323 -8.16 1.08 -6.82
N VAL A 324 -7.05 0.35 -6.98
CA VAL A 324 -5.69 0.85 -6.73
C VAL A 324 -4.75 0.34 -7.83
N ALA A 325 -4.09 1.27 -8.50
CA ALA A 325 -2.99 0.96 -9.44
C ALA A 325 -1.65 1.04 -8.71
N HIS A 326 -0.86 -0.02 -8.73
CA HIS A 326 0.47 -0.08 -8.14
C HIS A 326 1.54 -0.04 -9.23
N TYR A 327 2.22 1.12 -9.35
CA TYR A 327 3.12 1.44 -10.45
C TYR A 327 4.51 0.82 -10.30
N ASN A 328 4.60 -0.50 -10.37
CA ASN A 328 5.86 -1.25 -10.16
C ASN A 328 6.86 -1.13 -11.33
N LYS A 329 6.76 -0.09 -12.16
CA LYS A 329 7.67 0.27 -13.26
C LYS A 329 8.69 1.32 -12.81
N ALA A 330 9.81 1.43 -13.55
CA ALA A 330 10.82 2.45 -13.27
C ALA A 330 10.27 3.88 -13.36
N ASN A 331 9.45 4.16 -14.39
CA ASN A 331 8.86 5.47 -14.63
C ASN A 331 7.49 5.57 -13.95
N LYS A 332 7.28 6.69 -13.26
CA LYS A 332 6.03 6.99 -12.55
C LYS A 332 5.31 8.19 -13.17
N PRO A 333 3.99 8.35 -12.94
CA PRO A 333 3.20 9.44 -13.53
C PRO A 333 3.74 10.85 -13.25
N GLU A 334 4.36 11.05 -12.09
CA GLU A 334 4.94 12.32 -11.66
C GLU A 334 6.41 12.54 -12.04
N ASP A 335 7.07 11.55 -12.68
CA ASP A 335 8.45 11.70 -13.16
C ASP A 335 8.50 12.63 -14.38
N THR A 336 9.54 13.48 -14.45
CA THR A 336 9.76 14.42 -15.57
C THR A 336 9.96 13.67 -16.88
N GLY A 337 9.15 13.98 -17.90
CA GLY A 337 9.23 13.36 -19.22
C GLY A 337 7.99 12.56 -19.62
N TRP A 338 7.07 12.26 -18.70
CA TRP A 338 5.80 11.60 -19.02
C TRP A 338 4.96 12.40 -20.04
N LYS A 339 4.96 13.73 -19.94
CA LYS A 339 4.28 14.64 -20.89
C LYS A 339 4.75 14.49 -22.35
N ASN A 340 5.96 13.95 -22.56
CA ASN A 340 6.59 13.79 -23.87
C ASN A 340 6.70 12.31 -24.29
N ALA A 341 6.21 11.37 -23.48
CA ALA A 341 6.14 9.97 -23.87
C ALA A 341 5.15 9.86 -25.04
N ARG A 342 5.56 9.24 -26.16
CA ARG A 342 4.63 8.95 -27.25
C ARG A 342 3.48 8.12 -26.65
N PRO A 343 2.21 8.56 -26.78
CA PRO A 343 1.09 7.74 -26.34
C PRO A 343 1.14 6.45 -27.17
N TYR A 344 1.49 5.35 -26.51
CA TYR A 344 1.25 4.03 -27.06
C TYR A 344 -0.27 3.90 -27.07
N ASN A 345 -0.92 4.09 -28.23
CA ASN A 345 -2.38 4.12 -28.44
C ASN A 345 -3.16 3.80 -27.15
N PRO A 346 -3.39 4.80 -26.27
CA PRO A 346 -3.91 4.54 -24.95
C PRO A 346 -5.26 3.86 -25.13
N LEU A 347 -5.44 2.72 -24.43
CA LEU A 347 -6.75 2.08 -24.35
C LEU A 347 -7.73 3.15 -23.88
N GLN A 348 -8.82 3.33 -24.63
CA GLN A 348 -9.86 4.29 -24.26
C GLN A 348 -10.44 3.91 -22.88
N SER A 349 -10.92 4.91 -22.14
CA SER A 349 -11.65 4.68 -20.90
C SER A 349 -12.75 3.64 -21.10
N GLY A 350 -12.98 2.81 -20.08
CA GLY A 350 -14.02 1.78 -20.10
C GLY A 350 -13.64 0.48 -20.83
N PHE A 351 -12.46 0.40 -21.43
CA PHE A 351 -11.91 -0.86 -21.95
C PHE A 351 -11.18 -1.63 -20.84
N ALA A 352 -11.27 -2.96 -20.91
CA ALA A 352 -10.54 -3.82 -19.99
C ALA A 352 -9.03 -3.73 -20.23
N LEU A 353 -8.30 -3.45 -19.16
CA LEU A 353 -6.87 -3.67 -19.07
C LEU A 353 -6.68 -5.18 -18.89
N THR A 354 -6.27 -5.84 -19.98
CA THR A 354 -5.94 -7.27 -20.00
C THR A 354 -4.50 -7.45 -20.38
#